data_AF-A0A7Y2D1T1-F1
#
_entry.id   AF-A0A7Y2D1T1-F1
#
_cell.length_a   1.000
_cell.length_b   1.000
_cell.length_c   1.000
_cell.angle_alpha   90.00
_cell.angle_beta   90.00
_cell.angle_gamma   90.00
#
_symmetry.space_group_name_H-M   'P 1'
#
loop_
_entity.id
_entity.type
_entity.pdbx_description
1 polymer ?
#
loop_
_entity_poly.entity_id
_entity_poly.type
_entity_poly.pdbx_seq_one_letter_code
_entity_poly.pdbx_strand_id
1 'polypeptide(L)'
;MSEKKPYQKSILHAELEKNGWSVASVSDSKEWWIDEIWELNLTWSPIGKLAYITFVNDPDLGLYVWSAVASPIHPLDRGQDTSREFHLALGNQWESGLKKFVDDLNLLRNSD
;
A
#
# COMPACT_ATOMS: atom_id res chain seq x y z
N MET A 1 -20.08 2.31 -14.45
CA MET A 1 -19.27 1.83 -13.30
C MET A 1 -17.99 1.28 -13.91
N SER A 2 -16.76 1.75 -13.66
CA SER A 2 -16.17 2.34 -12.47
C SER A 2 -14.90 3.12 -12.86
N GLU A 3 -14.95 4.46 -12.89
CA GLU A 3 -13.77 5.35 -12.97
C GLU A 3 -13.14 5.61 -11.59
N LYS A 4 -13.58 4.91 -10.54
CA LYS A 4 -13.13 5.16 -9.16
C LYS A 4 -11.69 4.70 -8.88
N LYS A 5 -11.14 3.75 -9.65
CA LYS A 5 -9.85 3.10 -9.33
C LYS A 5 -8.62 4.00 -9.53
N PRO A 6 -8.47 4.74 -10.65
CA PRO A 6 -7.38 5.71 -10.80
C PRO A 6 -7.44 6.81 -9.74
N TYR A 7 -8.66 7.17 -9.32
CA TYR A 7 -8.90 8.19 -8.31
C TYR A 7 -8.44 7.77 -6.91
N GLN A 8 -8.75 6.55 -6.46
CA GLN A 8 -8.32 6.08 -5.13
C GLN A 8 -6.80 5.98 -5.02
N LYS A 9 -6.15 5.41 -6.04
CA LYS A 9 -4.69 5.30 -6.12
C LYS A 9 -4.05 6.70 -6.15
N SER A 10 -4.58 7.64 -6.93
CA SER A 10 -4.01 9.00 -6.99
C SER A 10 -4.15 9.78 -5.68
N ILE A 11 -5.27 9.63 -4.97
CA ILE A 11 -5.46 10.26 -3.67
C ILE A 11 -4.55 9.62 -2.60
N LEU A 12 -4.42 8.28 -2.60
CA LEU A 12 -3.45 7.60 -1.73
C LEU A 12 -2.03 8.10 -2.02
N HIS A 13 -1.63 8.18 -3.29
CA HIS A 13 -0.32 8.71 -3.68
C HIS A 13 -0.09 10.13 -3.16
N ALA A 14 -1.07 11.03 -3.33
CA ALA A 14 -0.97 12.40 -2.83
C ALA A 14 -0.84 12.46 -1.29
N GLU A 15 -1.52 11.59 -0.55
CA GLU A 15 -1.37 11.52 0.91
C GLU A 15 -0.02 10.93 1.36
N LEU A 16 0.53 9.97 0.61
CA LEU A 16 1.88 9.44 0.84
C LEU A 16 2.93 10.56 0.71
N GLU A 17 2.86 11.34 -0.37
CA GLU A 17 3.79 12.46 -0.62
C GLU A 17 3.72 13.51 0.49
N LYS A 18 2.51 13.91 0.92
CA LYS A 18 2.31 14.86 2.04
C LYS A 18 2.94 14.37 3.34
N ASN A 19 3.03 13.06 3.52
CA ASN A 19 3.62 12.46 4.70
C ASN A 19 5.13 12.22 4.54
N GLY A 20 5.71 12.40 3.35
CA GLY A 20 7.13 12.22 3.07
C GLY A 20 7.50 10.79 2.68
N TRP A 21 6.56 10.06 2.08
CA TRP A 21 6.82 8.87 1.30
C TRP A 21 6.81 9.22 -0.18
N SER A 22 7.71 8.61 -0.96
CA SER A 22 7.70 8.69 -2.42
C SER A 22 7.63 7.29 -3.00
N VAL A 23 6.80 7.11 -4.04
CA VAL A 23 6.75 5.87 -4.81
C VAL A 23 7.98 5.83 -5.71
N ALA A 24 8.94 4.98 -5.34
CA ALA A 24 10.20 4.81 -6.04
C ALA A 24 10.06 3.91 -7.27
N SER A 25 9.23 2.88 -7.17
CA SER A 25 8.94 1.97 -8.26
C SER A 25 7.50 1.46 -8.17
N VAL A 26 6.94 1.11 -9.32
CA VAL A 26 5.67 0.39 -9.45
C VAL A 26 5.96 -0.86 -10.26
N SER A 27 5.55 -2.02 -9.76
CA SER A 27 5.71 -3.29 -10.46
C SER A 27 4.43 -4.11 -10.45
N ASP A 28 4.16 -4.77 -11.56
CA ASP A 28 3.13 -5.80 -11.65
C ASP A 28 3.69 -7.11 -11.10
N SER A 29 2.81 -7.99 -10.64
CA SER A 29 3.17 -9.35 -10.21
C SER A 29 2.49 -10.40 -11.07
N LYS A 30 3.13 -11.57 -11.16
CA LYS A 30 2.51 -12.77 -11.75
C LYS A 30 1.58 -13.50 -10.77
N GLU A 31 1.60 -13.09 -9.51
CA GLU A 31 0.71 -13.63 -8.48
C GLU A 31 -0.73 -13.18 -8.73
N TRP A 32 -1.65 -14.14 -8.82
CA TRP A 32 -3.06 -13.89 -9.16
C TRP A 32 -3.77 -12.94 -8.18
N TRP A 33 -3.29 -12.87 -6.94
CA TRP A 33 -3.84 -12.05 -5.87
C TRP A 33 -3.24 -10.64 -5.82
N ILE A 34 -2.18 -10.36 -6.58
CA ILE A 34 -1.54 -9.03 -6.62
C ILE A 34 -1.93 -8.34 -7.93
N ASP A 35 -2.46 -7.14 -7.82
CA ASP A 35 -2.65 -6.23 -8.97
C ASP A 35 -1.33 -5.51 -9.28
N GLU A 36 -0.79 -4.80 -8.28
CA GLU A 36 0.48 -4.08 -8.40
C GLU A 36 1.14 -3.93 -7.02
N ILE A 37 2.43 -3.62 -7.04
CA ILE A 37 3.25 -3.33 -5.86
C ILE A 37 3.91 -1.97 -6.04
N TRP A 38 3.74 -1.10 -5.05
CA TRP A 38 4.47 0.15 -4.94
C TRP A 38 5.60 0.00 -3.94
N GLU A 39 6.82 0.30 -4.37
CA GLU A 39 7.97 0.44 -3.49
C GLU A 39 8.07 1.89 -3.04
N LEU A 40 8.13 2.08 -1.72
CA LEU A 40 8.15 3.39 -1.09
C LEU A 40 9.50 3.67 -0.47
N ASN A 41 9.98 4.89 -0.68
CA ASN A 41 11.14 5.46 -0.01
C ASN A 41 10.73 6.63 0.88
N LEU A 42 11.35 6.73 2.05
CA LEU A 42 11.28 7.96 2.84
C LEU A 42 12.07 9.08 2.18
N THR A 43 11.43 10.23 1.99
CA THR A 43 12.03 11.43 1.40
C THR A 43 12.71 12.33 2.41
N TRP A 44 12.55 12.04 3.70
CA TRP A 44 13.10 12.84 4.81
C TRP A 44 13.51 11.92 5.97
N SER A 45 14.31 12.46 6.90
CA SER A 45 14.96 11.69 7.97
C SER A 45 13.98 10.85 8.82
N PRO A 46 14.31 9.59 9.16
CA PRO A 46 15.52 8.86 8.76
C PRO A 46 15.45 8.41 7.28
N ILE A 47 16.49 8.76 6.52
CA ILE A 47 16.59 8.39 5.09
C ILE A 47 16.92 6.90 4.97
N GLY A 48 16.29 6.21 4.03
CA GLY A 48 16.65 4.84 3.64
C GLY A 48 15.78 3.73 4.25
N LYS A 49 14.64 4.05 4.88
CA LYS A 49 13.62 3.03 5.18
C LYS A 49 12.79 2.74 3.91
N LEU A 50 12.63 1.46 3.64
CA LEU A 50 11.79 0.92 2.58
C LEU A 50 10.46 0.45 3.16
N ALA A 51 9.39 0.68 2.41
CA ALA A 51 8.10 0.06 2.66
C ALA A 51 7.46 -0.33 1.32
N TYR A 52 6.51 -1.24 1.36
CA TYR A 52 5.80 -1.73 0.19
C TYR A 52 4.31 -1.52 0.41
N ILE A 53 3.61 -1.04 -0.62
CA ILE A 53 2.16 -1.13 -0.70
C ILE A 53 1.81 -2.12 -1.78
N THR A 54 1.12 -3.20 -1.40
CA THR A 54 0.61 -4.21 -2.34
C THR A 54 -0.87 -4.01 -2.53
N PHE A 55 -1.31 -3.83 -3.77
CA PHE A 55 -2.71 -3.77 -4.13
C PHE A 55 -3.18 -5.18 -4.41
N VAL A 56 -4.13 -5.64 -3.61
CA VAL A 56 -4.57 -7.03 -3.59
C VAL A 56 -5.92 -7.13 -4.29
N ASN A 57 -6.06 -8.15 -5.14
CA ASN A 57 -7.30 -8.53 -5.81
C ASN A 57 -8.20 -9.35 -4.88
N ASP A 58 -9.51 -9.18 -5.04
CA ASP A 58 -10.51 -9.95 -4.31
C ASP A 58 -10.47 -11.42 -4.76
N PRO A 59 -10.22 -12.40 -3.87
CA PRO A 59 -10.12 -13.80 -4.26
C PRO A 59 -11.46 -14.38 -4.73
N ASP A 60 -12.58 -13.84 -4.27
CA ASP A 60 -13.92 -14.33 -4.62
C ASP A 60 -14.49 -13.59 -5.84
N LEU A 61 -14.14 -12.31 -6.02
CA LEU A 61 -14.67 -11.45 -7.09
C LEU A 61 -13.68 -11.20 -8.26
N GLY A 62 -12.47 -11.75 -8.20
CA GLY A 62 -11.49 -11.73 -9.30
C GLY A 62 -10.66 -10.45 -9.38
N LEU A 63 -10.50 -9.89 -10.60
CA LEU A 63 -9.63 -8.74 -10.96
C LEU A 63 -10.03 -7.38 -10.34
N TYR A 64 -10.71 -7.39 -9.21
CA TYR A 64 -11.08 -6.20 -8.47
C TYR A 64 -10.13 -6.00 -7.29
N VAL A 65 -9.29 -4.97 -7.41
CA VAL A 65 -8.51 -4.49 -6.26
C VAL A 65 -9.45 -4.06 -5.14
N TRP A 66 -9.40 -4.76 -4.02
CA TRP A 66 -10.28 -4.54 -2.88
C TRP A 66 -9.53 -4.01 -1.65
N SER A 67 -8.21 -4.17 -1.60
CA SER A 67 -7.39 -3.70 -0.49
C SER A 67 -6.02 -3.23 -0.95
N ALA A 68 -5.48 -2.23 -0.27
CA ALA A 68 -4.05 -1.94 -0.26
C ALA A 68 -3.45 -2.46 1.06
N VAL A 69 -2.25 -3.04 1.00
CA VAL A 69 -1.56 -3.62 2.15
C VAL A 69 -0.17 -3.03 2.27
N ALA A 70 0.12 -2.33 3.36
CA ALA A 70 1.43 -1.77 3.65
C ALA A 70 2.27 -2.74 4.49
N SER A 71 3.54 -2.93 4.15
CA SER A 71 4.48 -3.81 4.86
C SER A 71 5.93 -3.30 4.74
N PRO A 72 6.81 -3.53 5.73
CA PRO A 72 8.24 -3.29 5.58
C PRO A 72 8.96 -4.38 4.77
N ILE A 73 8.31 -5.51 4.50
CA ILE A 73 8.87 -6.65 3.76
C ILE A 73 8.13 -6.77 2.43
N HIS A 74 8.87 -7.02 1.37
CA HIS A 74 8.31 -7.24 0.05
C HIS A 74 7.31 -8.43 0.07
N PRO A 75 6.14 -8.32 -0.58
CA PRO A 75 5.05 -9.29 -0.45
C PRO A 75 5.41 -10.71 -0.89
N LEU A 76 6.42 -10.87 -1.75
CA LEU A 76 6.89 -12.18 -2.20
C LEU A 76 7.94 -12.81 -1.27
N ASP A 77 8.55 -12.02 -0.38
CA ASP A 77 9.62 -12.45 0.51
C ASP A 77 9.16 -12.69 1.96
N ARG A 78 7.98 -12.17 2.34
CA ARG A 78 7.45 -12.24 3.71
C ARG A 78 7.00 -13.64 4.18
N GLY A 79 6.82 -14.59 3.27
CA GLY A 79 6.29 -15.91 3.60
C GLY A 79 4.89 -15.84 4.23
N GLN A 80 4.74 -16.33 5.45
CA GLN A 80 3.47 -16.33 6.21
C GLN A 80 3.42 -15.23 7.30
N ASP A 81 4.49 -14.43 7.46
CA ASP A 81 4.52 -13.38 8.46
C ASP A 81 3.76 -12.15 7.97
N THR A 82 2.59 -11.93 8.56
CA THR A 82 1.67 -10.80 8.30
C THR A 82 1.59 -9.85 9.49
N SER A 83 2.44 -10.05 10.51
CA SER A 83 2.34 -9.34 11.80
C SER A 83 2.59 -7.83 11.72
N ARG A 84 3.20 -7.36 10.62
CA ARG A 84 3.53 -5.95 10.36
C ARG A 84 2.81 -5.41 9.13
N GLU A 85 1.65 -5.97 8.82
CA GLU A 85 0.80 -5.51 7.73
C GLU A 85 -0.28 -4.55 8.21
N PHE A 86 -0.46 -3.49 7.44
CA PHE A 86 -1.56 -2.55 7.62
C PHE A 86 -2.44 -2.59 6.38
N HIS A 87 -3.75 -2.58 6.59
CA HIS A 87 -4.72 -2.79 5.51
C HIS A 87 -5.58 -1.55 5.32
N LEU A 88 -5.79 -1.18 4.07
CA LEU A 88 -6.77 -0.19 3.64
C LEU A 88 -7.75 -0.85 2.68
N ALA A 89 -8.98 -1.07 3.14
CA ALA A 89 -10.06 -1.50 2.27
C ALA A 89 -10.42 -0.39 1.27
N LEU A 90 -10.43 -0.71 -0.02
CA LEU A 90 -10.72 0.22 -1.12
C LEU A 90 -12.20 0.20 -1.54
N GLY A 91 -13.08 -0.24 -0.65
CA GLY A 91 -14.53 -0.28 -0.85
C GLY A 91 -15.22 1.08 -0.65
N ASN A 92 -16.55 1.02 -0.48
CA ASN A 92 -17.32 2.19 -0.08
C ASN A 92 -16.83 2.66 1.30
N GLN A 93 -16.45 3.94 1.43
CA GLN A 93 -15.88 4.56 2.64
C GLN A 93 -14.38 4.35 2.88
N TRP A 94 -13.60 3.95 1.86
CA TRP A 94 -12.15 3.83 1.96
C TRP A 94 -11.44 5.08 2.53
N GLU A 95 -11.96 6.27 2.25
CA GLU A 95 -11.42 7.56 2.74
C GLU A 95 -11.35 7.63 4.28
N SER A 96 -12.28 6.97 4.97
CA SER A 96 -12.28 6.91 6.44
C SER A 96 -11.11 6.13 7.01
N GLY A 97 -10.60 5.15 6.25
CA GLY A 97 -9.44 4.34 6.61
C GLY A 97 -8.11 4.96 6.16
N LEU A 98 -8.13 5.87 5.18
CA LEU A 98 -6.92 6.41 4.56
C LEU A 98 -5.99 7.08 5.57
N LYS A 99 -6.52 7.96 6.43
CA LYS A 99 -5.70 8.64 7.44
C LYS A 99 -5.01 7.63 8.35
N LYS A 100 -5.77 6.67 8.88
CA LYS A 100 -5.23 5.63 9.77
C LYS A 100 -4.16 4.80 9.06
N PHE A 101 -4.41 4.40 7.82
CA PHE A 101 -3.46 3.62 7.02
C PHE A 101 -2.12 4.35 6.83
N VAL A 102 -2.16 5.65 6.55
CA VAL A 102 -0.93 6.45 6.44
C VAL A 102 -0.25 6.65 7.79
N ASP A 103 -1.02 6.86 8.87
CA ASP A 103 -0.49 6.91 10.23
C ASP A 103 0.22 5.58 10.61
N ASP A 104 -0.39 4.44 10.28
CA ASP A 104 0.18 3.11 10.51
C ASP A 104 1.46 2.89 9.69
N LEU A 105 1.45 3.27 8.40
CA LEU A 105 2.64 3.23 7.54
C LEU A 105 3.77 4.09 8.13
N ASN A 106 3.45 5.24 8.73
CA ASN A 106 4.43 6.09 9.41
C ASN A 106 5.05 5.42 10.65
N LEU A 107 4.42 4.40 11.25
CA LEU A 107 5.04 3.60 12.32
C LEU A 107 6.22 2.75 11.82
N LEU A 108 6.21 2.35 10.56
CA LEU A 108 7.33 1.61 9.94
C LEU A 108 8.62 2.44 9.86
N ARG A 109 8.50 3.78 9.95
CA ARG A 109 9.65 4.69 10.02
C ARG A 109 10.48 4.49 11.27
N ASN A 110 9.79 4.21 12.38
CA ASN A 110 10.36 4.26 13.72
C ASN A 110 10.68 2.87 14.29
N SER A 111 10.44 1.81 13.52
CA SER A 111 10.78 0.45 13.94
C SER A 111 12.18 0.10 13.43
N ASP A 112 13.12 0.02 14.37
CA ASP A 112 14.44 -0.59 14.23
C ASP A 112 14.43 -2.01 14.80
#